data_AF-A0AAD4EK91-F1
#
_entry.id   AF-A0AAD4EK91-F1
#
_cell.length_a   1.000
_cell.length_b   1.000
_cell.length_c   1.000
_cell.angle_alpha   90.00
_cell.angle_beta   90.00
_cell.angle_gamma   90.00
#
_symmetry.space_group_name_H-M   'P 1'
#
loop_
_entity.id
_entity.type
_entity.pdbx_description
1 polymer ?
#
loop_
_entity_poly.entity_id
_entity_poly.type
_entity_poly.pdbx_seq_one_letter_code
_entity_poly.pdbx_strand_id
1 'polypeptide(L)'
;MVGHLQPLSLVINIAQATHCHLNKVLIIFSFLISKYIVQQGKASSAIINSLEKHWSKCNQDVFLAAVVLNSFYKIKPFACLCKFTNAGLMTLFVKLWG
;
A
#
# COMPACT_ATOMS: atom_id res chain seq x y z
N MET A 1 -23.71 13.27 5.50
CA MET A 1 -22.58 12.73 6.31
C MET A 1 -22.03 11.36 5.84
N VAL A 2 -22.45 10.80 4.69
CA VAL A 2 -22.09 9.41 4.28
C VAL A 2 -20.95 9.32 3.25
N GLY A 3 -20.59 10.41 2.55
CA GLY A 3 -19.66 10.37 1.42
C GLY A 3 -18.19 10.04 1.78
N HIS A 4 -17.75 10.27 3.02
CA HIS A 4 -16.36 10.03 3.41
C HIS A 4 -16.04 8.56 3.75
N LEU A 5 -17.05 7.74 4.07
CA LEU A 5 -16.84 6.32 4.41
C LEU A 5 -16.98 5.39 3.20
N GLN A 6 -17.55 5.89 2.10
CA GLN A 6 -17.74 5.13 0.87
C GLN A 6 -16.45 4.50 0.31
N PRO A 7 -15.28 5.19 0.27
CA PRO A 7 -14.03 4.58 -0.20
C PRO A 7 -13.58 3.42 0.70
N LEU A 8 -13.83 3.52 2.00
CA LEU A 8 -13.46 2.50 2.98
C LEU A 8 -14.36 1.26 2.84
N SER A 9 -15.67 1.46 2.69
CA SER A 9 -16.63 0.37 2.49
C SER A 9 -16.33 -0.43 1.20
N LEU A 10 -16.02 0.26 0.09
CA LEU A 10 -15.60 -0.39 -1.16
C LEU A 10 -14.37 -1.28 -0.96
N VAL A 11 -13.37 -0.75 -0.27
CA VAL A 11 -12.12 -1.46 -0.02
C VAL A 11 -12.32 -2.69 0.87
N ILE A 12 -13.14 -2.58 1.92
CA ILE A 12 -13.43 -3.71 2.82
C ILE A 12 -14.05 -4.87 2.04
N ASN A 13 -14.99 -4.57 1.14
CA ASN A 13 -15.61 -5.59 0.29
C ASN A 13 -14.58 -6.28 -0.62
N ILE A 14 -13.61 -5.53 -1.17
CA ILE A 14 -12.54 -6.12 -2.00
C ILE A 14 -11.55 -6.92 -1.14
N ALA A 15 -11.26 -6.47 0.08
CA ALA A 15 -10.35 -7.14 1.01
C ALA A 15 -10.93 -8.46 1.55
N GLN A 16 -12.25 -8.52 1.74
CA GLN A 16 -12.98 -9.70 2.20
C GLN A 16 -13.28 -10.71 1.08
N ALA A 17 -13.05 -10.36 -0.18
CA ALA A 17 -13.16 -11.31 -1.28
C ALA A 17 -12.16 -12.45 -1.08
N THR A 18 -12.59 -13.69 -1.34
CA THR A 18 -11.83 -14.95 -1.16
C THR A 18 -10.49 -15.01 -1.90
N HIS A 19 -10.21 -14.06 -2.80
CA HIS A 19 -8.94 -13.93 -3.55
C HIS A 19 -8.26 -12.58 -3.34
N CYS A 20 -8.19 -12.09 -2.09
CA CYS A 20 -7.38 -10.92 -1.76
C CYS A 20 -5.89 -11.29 -1.66
N HIS A 21 -5.17 -11.19 -2.78
CA HIS A 21 -3.71 -11.35 -2.80
C HIS A 21 -3.03 -10.13 -2.18
N LEU A 22 -1.82 -10.35 -1.65
CA LEU A 22 -0.98 -9.32 -1.03
C LEU A 22 -0.81 -8.06 -1.92
N ASN A 23 -0.68 -8.24 -3.23
CA ASN A 23 -0.61 -7.15 -4.20
C ASN A 23 -1.86 -6.26 -4.20
N LYS A 24 -3.05 -6.84 -4.01
CA LYS A 24 -4.31 -6.09 -3.94
C LYS A 24 -4.38 -5.27 -2.66
N VAL A 25 -3.88 -5.81 -1.54
CA VAL A 25 -3.86 -5.10 -0.25
C VAL A 25 -3.02 -3.82 -0.37
N LEU A 26 -1.83 -3.86 -0.96
CA LEU A 26 -1.03 -2.63 -1.09
C LEU A 26 -1.67 -1.62 -2.05
N ILE A 27 -2.24 -2.08 -3.17
CA ILE A 27 -2.96 -1.20 -4.11
C ILE A 27 -4.14 -0.51 -3.40
N ILE A 28 -4.86 -1.25 -2.55
CA ILE A 28 -5.93 -0.74 -1.70
C ILE A 28 -5.42 0.37 -0.77
N PHE A 29 -4.31 0.15 -0.07
CA PHE A 29 -3.72 1.14 0.83
C PHE A 29 -3.33 2.42 0.06
N SER A 30 -2.66 2.25 -1.09
CA SER A 30 -2.28 3.36 -1.96
C SER A 30 -3.48 4.14 -2.49
N PHE A 31 -4.56 3.45 -2.84
CA PHE A 31 -5.82 4.08 -3.28
C PHE A 31 -6.46 4.90 -2.16
N LEU A 32 -6.58 4.34 -0.95
CA LEU A 32 -7.16 5.05 0.19
C LEU A 32 -6.34 6.29 0.56
N ILE A 33 -5.02 6.16 0.65
CA ILE A 33 -4.12 7.29 0.92
C ILE A 33 -4.31 8.38 -0.14
N SER A 34 -4.25 8.03 -1.42
CA SER A 34 -4.44 8.99 -2.52
C SER A 34 -5.80 9.70 -2.44
N LYS A 35 -6.85 8.96 -2.09
CA LYS A 35 -8.21 9.51 -2.00
C LYS A 35 -8.35 10.49 -0.83
N TYR A 36 -7.87 10.13 0.35
CA TYR A 36 -8.04 10.96 1.55
C TYR A 36 -7.06 12.14 1.62
N ILE A 37 -5.90 12.07 0.95
CA ILE A 37 -5.00 13.23 0.80
C ILE A 37 -5.70 14.36 0.05
N VAL A 38 -6.41 14.04 -1.05
CA VAL A 38 -7.12 15.04 -1.86
C VAL A 38 -8.34 15.59 -1.13
N GLN A 39 -9.02 14.77 -0.33
CA GLN A 39 -10.31 15.11 0.29
C GLN A 39 -10.18 16.00 1.55
N GLN A 40 -8.97 16.44 1.93
CA GLN A 40 -8.63 17.47 2.93
C GLN A 40 -9.69 17.71 4.04
N GLY A 41 -9.47 17.16 5.24
CA GLY A 41 -10.38 17.37 6.39
C GLY A 41 -9.96 16.61 7.64
N LYS A 42 -10.55 16.95 8.81
CA LYS A 42 -10.24 16.30 10.11
C LYS A 42 -10.50 14.78 10.10
N ALA A 43 -11.54 14.34 9.41
CA ALA A 43 -11.82 12.90 9.26
C ALA A 43 -10.77 12.23 8.36
N SER A 44 -10.37 12.89 7.27
CA SER A 44 -9.34 12.39 6.35
C SER A 44 -7.98 12.26 7.04
N SER A 45 -7.58 13.22 7.89
CA SER A 45 -6.32 13.13 8.63
C SER A 45 -6.32 12.00 9.65
N ALA A 46 -7.44 11.79 10.37
CA ALA A 46 -7.57 10.65 11.29
C ALA A 46 -7.49 9.31 10.55
N ILE A 47 -8.08 9.20 9.35
CA ILE A 47 -8.01 8.00 8.52
C ILE A 47 -6.58 7.77 8.00
N ILE A 48 -5.90 8.80 7.50
CA ILE A 48 -4.51 8.71 7.05
C ILE A 48 -3.60 8.26 8.19
N ASN A 49 -3.70 8.89 9.37
CA ASN A 49 -2.92 8.50 10.55
C ASN A 49 -3.17 7.05 10.95
N SER A 50 -4.43 6.59 10.85
CA SER A 50 -4.76 5.18 11.09
C SER A 50 -4.09 4.28 10.06
N LEU A 51 -4.17 4.60 8.77
CA LEU A 51 -3.54 3.82 7.70
C LEU A 51 -2.02 3.73 7.87
N GLU A 52 -1.35 4.85 8.18
CA GLU A 52 0.09 4.90 8.45
C GLU A 52 0.48 4.06 9.67
N LYS A 53 -0.32 4.10 10.74
CA LYS A 53 -0.10 3.30 11.95
C LYS A 53 -0.26 1.80 11.69
N HIS A 54 -1.16 1.40 10.80
CA HIS A 54 -1.27 0.00 10.39
C HIS A 54 -0.12 -0.39 9.47
N TRP A 55 0.23 0.48 8.52
CA TRP A 55 1.36 0.26 7.62
C TRP A 55 2.68 0.06 8.37
N SER A 56 2.94 0.82 9.45
CA SER A 56 4.16 0.67 10.26
C SER A 56 4.26 -0.65 11.03
N LYS A 57 3.14 -1.31 11.29
CA LYS A 57 3.09 -2.61 11.99
C LYS A 57 3.15 -3.82 11.05
N CYS A 58 2.93 -3.61 9.76
CA CYS A 58 2.94 -4.68 8.78
C CYS A 58 4.37 -5.03 8.32
N ASN A 59 4.57 -6.23 7.79
CA ASN A 59 5.82 -6.62 7.13
C ASN A 59 5.94 -5.91 5.76
N GLN A 60 6.30 -4.62 5.80
CA GLN A 60 6.39 -3.74 4.62
C GLN A 60 7.25 -4.33 3.50
N ASP A 61 8.36 -4.99 3.86
CA ASP A 61 9.27 -5.61 2.91
C ASP A 61 8.58 -6.64 2.01
N VAL A 62 7.65 -7.44 2.55
CA VAL A 62 6.90 -8.45 1.79
C VAL A 62 5.98 -7.78 0.78
N PHE A 63 5.31 -6.69 1.17
CA PHE A 63 4.46 -5.91 0.27
C PHE A 63 5.27 -5.22 -0.84
N LEU A 64 6.42 -4.65 -0.47
CA LEU A 64 7.33 -4.01 -1.43
C LEU A 64 7.85 -5.03 -2.44
N ALA A 65 8.30 -6.20 -1.99
CA ALA A 65 8.75 -7.28 -2.85
C ALA A 65 7.63 -7.75 -3.79
N ALA A 66 6.39 -7.87 -3.30
CA ALA A 66 5.26 -8.31 -4.11
C ALA A 66 4.93 -7.32 -5.26
N VAL A 67 5.09 -6.01 -5.04
CA VAL A 67 4.98 -5.00 -6.12
C VAL A 67 6.14 -5.09 -7.10
N VAL A 68 7.37 -5.20 -6.60
CA VAL A 68 8.57 -5.30 -7.46
C VAL A 68 8.51 -6.54 -8.36
N LEU A 69 8.03 -7.66 -7.83
CA LEU A 69 7.85 -8.92 -8.56
C LEU A 69 6.64 -8.90 -9.50
N ASN A 70 5.75 -7.91 -9.39
CA ASN A 70 4.61 -7.78 -10.29
C ASN A 70 5.08 -7.34 -11.68
N SER A 71 4.84 -8.16 -12.71
CA SER A 71 5.29 -7.91 -14.08
C SER A 71 4.74 -6.62 -14.71
N PHE A 72 3.58 -6.13 -14.24
CA PHE A 72 2.99 -4.87 -14.70
C PHE A 72 3.64 -3.65 -14.05
N TYR A 73 3.82 -3.68 -12.73
CA TYR A 73 4.32 -2.52 -11.97
C TYR A 73 5.84 -2.47 -11.94
N LYS A 74 6.51 -3.60 -11.68
CA LYS A 74 7.96 -3.68 -11.47
C LYS A 74 8.41 -2.62 -10.46
N ILE A 75 9.47 -1.89 -10.77
CA ILE A 75 9.97 -0.77 -9.97
C ILE A 75 9.31 0.58 -10.31
N LYS A 76 8.41 0.65 -11.30
CA LYS A 76 7.84 1.93 -11.77
C LYS A 76 7.17 2.76 -10.67
N PRO A 77 6.38 2.18 -9.74
CA PRO A 77 5.80 2.95 -8.64
C PRO A 77 6.83 3.59 -7.70
N PHE A 78 8.05 3.07 -7.70
CA PHE A 78 9.14 3.50 -6.83
C PHE A 78 10.25 4.23 -7.58
N ALA A 79 10.04 4.60 -8.85
CA ALA A 79 11.08 5.23 -9.68
C ALA A 79 11.64 6.52 -9.08
N CYS A 80 10.83 7.27 -8.33
CA CYS A 80 11.25 8.50 -7.65
C CYS A 80 11.93 8.24 -6.29
N LEU A 81 12.01 7.00 -5.83
CA LEU A 81 12.64 6.64 -4.57
C LEU A 81 14.06 6.12 -4.83
N CYS A 82 15.07 6.86 -4.36
CA CYS A 82 16.48 6.45 -4.46
C CYS A 82 16.83 5.16 -3.70
N LYS A 83 15.85 4.53 -3.02
CA LYS A 83 16.02 3.29 -2.24
C LYS A 83 15.90 2.01 -3.07
N PHE A 84 15.30 2.06 -4.27
CA PHE A 84 15.08 0.88 -5.11
C PHE A 84 16.12 0.77 -6.24
N THR A 85 17.40 0.98 -5.91
CA THR A 85 18.53 0.62 -6.78
C THR A 85 18.71 -0.91 -6.79
N ASN A 86 19.52 -1.44 -7.70
CA ASN A 86 19.83 -2.89 -7.71
C ASN A 86 20.36 -3.37 -6.35
N ALA A 87 21.20 -2.59 -5.67
CA ALA A 87 21.67 -2.91 -4.33
C ALA A 87 20.53 -2.93 -3.30
N GLY A 88 19.63 -1.94 -3.34
CA GLY A 88 18.46 -1.90 -2.46
C GLY A 88 17.50 -3.08 -2.66
N LEU A 89 17.30 -3.50 -3.92
CA LEU A 89 16.53 -4.70 -4.25
C LEU A 89 17.19 -5.97 -3.75
N MET A 90 18.51 -6.12 -3.91
CA MET A 90 19.23 -7.28 -3.39
C MET A 90 19.13 -7.35 -1.86
N THR A 91 19.31 -6.23 -1.16
CA THR A 91 19.12 -6.18 0.30
C THR A 91 17.69 -6.57 0.71
N LEU A 92 16.68 -6.11 -0.03
CA LEU A 92 15.28 -6.48 0.19
C LEU A 92 15.07 -7.99 0.03
N PHE A 93 15.59 -8.59 -1.05
CA PHE A 93 15.44 -10.02 -1.31
C PHE A 93 16.23 -10.88 -0.33
N VAL A 94 17.46 -10.51 0.02
CA VAL A 94 18.25 -11.21 1.04
C VAL A 94 17.57 -11.17 2.39
N LYS A 95 16.94 -10.05 2.78
CA LYS A 95 16.20 -9.97 4.05
C LYS A 95 14.97 -10.90 4.09
N LEU A 96 14.38 -11.19 2.95
CA LEU A 96 13.14 -11.96 2.83
C LEU A 96 13.37 -13.47 2.59
N TRP A 97 14.47 -13.82 1.91
CA TRP A 97 14.78 -15.18 1.46
C TRP A 97 16.14 -15.72 1.92
N GLY A 98 16.99 -14.88 2.53
CA GLY A 98 18.25 -15.29 3.14
C GLY A 98 18.07 -15.65 4.61
#